data_AF-A0A5J4FD75-F1
#
_entry.id   AF-A0A5J4FD75-F1
#
_cell.length_a   1.000
_cell.length_b   1.000
_cell.length_c   1.000
_cell.angle_alpha   90.00
_cell.angle_beta   90.00
_cell.angle_gamma   90.00
#
_symmetry.space_group_name_H-M   'P 1'
#
loop_
_entity.id
_entity.type
_entity.pdbx_description
1 polymer ?
#
loop_
_entity_poly.entity_id
_entity_poly.type
_entity_poly.pdbx_seq_one_letter_code
_entity_poly.pdbx_strand_id
1 'polypeptide(L)'
;MVVPTGLNPGDQYRLVFVTDGTRDAQSTDINTYNSFVTNEANKPALNSALTTAGFNLGTITWNAIASTESVAARDNTGTNPSSAGVPIYLIDGNRVANNNADLWDGTINVPINRTPSDLGSISSNVWTGSNTDGSIGINLGGSFTAAGRTGNSAANNSTWIFDSISSLGSTSPRFYGMSSILTVPGSPVSVPEPSSLLGLITLGGLMLGSAVRLTGGGSDT
;
A
#
# COMPACT_ATOMS: atom_id res chain seq x y z
N MET A 1 -2.56 11.19 1.39
CA MET A 1 -2.82 10.68 0.03
C MET A 1 -1.90 9.50 -0.21
N VAL A 2 -2.43 8.34 -0.63
CA VAL A 2 -1.62 7.10 -0.71
C VAL A 2 -0.83 6.95 -2.01
N VAL A 3 -1.17 7.71 -3.06
CA VAL A 3 -0.34 7.86 -4.27
C VAL A 3 0.40 9.20 -4.17
N PRO A 4 1.72 9.21 -3.93
CA PRO A 4 2.48 10.45 -3.77
C PRO A 4 2.40 11.39 -4.98
N THR A 5 2.43 12.70 -4.72
CA THR A 5 2.46 13.71 -5.79
C THR A 5 3.74 13.57 -6.63
N GLY A 6 3.61 13.69 -7.95
CA GLY A 6 4.73 13.65 -8.87
C GLY A 6 5.15 12.25 -9.33
N LEU A 7 4.44 11.20 -8.89
CA LEU A 7 4.53 9.88 -9.52
C LEU A 7 3.51 9.76 -10.66
N ASN A 8 3.96 9.21 -11.77
CA ASN A 8 3.15 8.92 -12.94
C ASN A 8 2.61 7.48 -12.90
N PRO A 9 1.53 7.17 -13.63
CA PRO A 9 1.12 5.79 -13.88
C PRO A 9 2.29 4.88 -14.29
N GLY A 10 2.41 3.74 -13.62
CA GLY A 10 3.52 2.79 -13.84
C GLY A 10 4.74 3.00 -12.95
N ASP A 11 4.88 4.16 -12.29
CA ASP A 11 5.96 4.38 -11.32
C ASP A 11 5.81 3.44 -10.12
N GLN A 12 6.94 3.01 -9.56
CA GLN A 12 6.98 2.08 -8.45
C GLN A 12 7.42 2.75 -7.15
N TYR A 13 6.79 2.36 -6.03
CA TYR A 13 7.09 2.89 -4.71
C TYR A 13 6.64 1.92 -3.61
N ARG A 14 6.96 2.22 -2.35
CA ARG A 14 6.41 1.52 -1.18
C ARG A 14 5.71 2.50 -0.24
N LEU A 15 4.74 2.00 0.51
CA LEU A 15 4.12 2.72 1.62
C LEU A 15 4.65 2.21 2.95
N VAL A 16 4.80 3.13 3.90
CA VAL A 16 5.18 2.85 5.29
C VAL A 16 4.28 3.62 6.25
N PHE A 17 4.04 3.05 7.43
CA PHE A 17 3.24 3.65 8.49
C PHE A 17 3.65 3.13 9.88
N VAL A 18 3.16 3.76 10.94
CA VAL A 18 3.21 3.23 12.32
C VAL A 18 1.82 2.73 12.75
N THR A 19 1.71 1.54 13.34
CA THR A 19 0.42 0.91 13.68
C THR A 19 -0.42 1.78 14.62
N ASP A 20 -1.76 1.70 14.56
CA ASP A 20 -2.61 2.33 15.59
C ASP A 20 -2.55 1.53 16.89
N GLY A 21 -2.56 0.21 16.75
CA GLY A 21 -2.51 -0.75 17.84
C GLY A 21 -1.10 -0.94 18.37
N THR A 22 -1.06 -1.56 19.53
CA THR A 22 0.15 -1.93 20.25
C THR A 22 0.23 -3.44 20.43
N ARG A 23 1.43 -4.00 20.52
CA ARG A 23 1.62 -5.42 20.80
C ARG A 23 2.91 -5.66 21.59
N ASP A 24 2.92 -6.68 22.43
CA ASP A 24 4.15 -7.25 22.96
C ASP A 24 5.07 -7.77 21.85
N ALA A 25 6.32 -8.07 22.23
CA ALA A 25 7.33 -8.58 21.31
C ALA A 25 7.88 -9.94 21.77
N GLN A 26 7.03 -10.82 22.31
CA GLN A 26 7.46 -12.11 22.86
C GLN A 26 7.62 -13.22 21.81
N SER A 27 7.03 -13.06 20.62
CA SER A 27 7.10 -14.10 19.58
C SER A 27 8.46 -14.12 18.89
N THR A 28 9.04 -15.30 18.75
CA THR A 28 10.26 -15.55 17.95
C THR A 28 9.97 -15.62 16.44
N ASP A 29 8.71 -15.78 16.05
CA ASP A 29 8.30 -15.87 14.65
C ASP A 29 7.97 -14.48 14.09
N ILE A 30 8.74 -14.06 13.08
CA ILE A 30 8.54 -12.79 12.38
C ILE A 30 7.13 -12.67 11.78
N ASN A 31 6.51 -13.79 11.40
CA ASN A 31 5.18 -13.81 10.82
C ASN A 31 4.12 -13.33 11.81
N THR A 32 4.34 -13.49 13.12
CA THR A 32 3.45 -12.93 14.15
C THR A 32 3.34 -11.41 14.00
N TYR A 33 4.47 -10.74 13.77
CA TYR A 33 4.50 -9.28 13.61
C TYR A 33 4.02 -8.86 12.22
N ASN A 34 4.33 -9.62 11.17
CA ASN A 34 3.80 -9.39 9.82
C ASN A 34 2.27 -9.48 9.79
N SER A 35 1.68 -10.50 10.42
CA SER A 35 0.23 -10.63 10.55
C SER A 35 -0.37 -9.47 11.35
N PHE A 36 0.29 -9.02 12.42
CA PHE A 36 -0.15 -7.85 13.18
C PHE A 36 -0.19 -6.58 12.31
N VAL A 37 0.91 -6.23 11.62
CA VAL A 37 0.91 -5.03 10.76
C VAL A 37 -0.02 -5.17 9.55
N THR A 38 -0.23 -6.38 9.04
CA THR A 38 -1.22 -6.64 7.98
C THR A 38 -2.63 -6.34 8.45
N ASN A 39 -2.99 -6.77 9.66
CA ASN A 39 -4.29 -6.44 10.25
C ASN A 39 -4.46 -4.94 10.46
N GLU A 40 -3.40 -4.25 10.85
CA GLU A 40 -3.38 -2.79 11.01
C GLU A 40 -3.52 -2.07 9.67
N ALA A 41 -2.89 -2.56 8.60
CA ALA A 41 -3.00 -2.02 7.26
C ALA A 41 -4.41 -2.22 6.66
N ASN A 42 -5.08 -3.31 7.03
CA ASN A 42 -6.44 -3.65 6.57
C ASN A 42 -7.56 -2.83 7.22
N LYS A 43 -7.22 -1.78 7.99
CA LYS A 43 -8.23 -0.90 8.58
C LYS A 43 -8.97 -0.08 7.53
N PRO A 44 -10.22 0.31 7.81
CA PRO A 44 -11.10 0.93 6.80
C PRO A 44 -10.49 2.15 6.12
N ALA A 45 -9.85 3.07 6.85
CA ALA A 45 -9.35 4.31 6.27
C ALA A 45 -8.25 4.07 5.20
N LEU A 46 -7.23 3.27 5.50
CA LEU A 46 -6.19 2.94 4.53
C LEU A 46 -6.73 2.10 3.35
N ASN A 47 -7.57 1.10 3.62
CA ASN A 47 -8.20 0.28 2.57
C ASN A 47 -9.07 1.12 1.63
N SER A 48 -9.87 2.04 2.16
CA SER A 48 -10.67 2.98 1.37
C SER A 48 -9.78 3.90 0.54
N ALA A 49 -8.69 4.43 1.11
CA ALA A 49 -7.75 5.28 0.38
C ALA A 49 -7.06 4.53 -0.77
N LEU A 50 -6.60 3.30 -0.55
CA LEU A 50 -5.98 2.44 -1.55
C LEU A 50 -6.96 2.04 -2.65
N THR A 51 -8.17 1.64 -2.29
CA THR A 51 -9.22 1.29 -3.24
C THR A 51 -9.61 2.49 -4.11
N THR A 52 -9.76 3.67 -3.48
CA THR A 52 -10.06 4.93 -4.20
C THR A 52 -8.94 5.30 -5.17
N ALA A 53 -7.69 5.01 -4.80
CA ALA A 53 -6.54 5.20 -5.67
C ALA A 53 -6.39 4.15 -6.78
N GLY A 54 -7.26 3.13 -6.83
CA GLY A 54 -7.27 2.11 -7.89
C GLY A 54 -6.40 0.87 -7.60
N PHE A 55 -5.97 0.66 -6.36
CA PHE A 55 -5.22 -0.55 -5.99
C PHE A 55 -6.13 -1.75 -5.75
N ASN A 56 -5.65 -2.93 -6.15
CA ASN A 56 -6.21 -4.20 -5.69
C ASN A 56 -5.59 -4.57 -4.34
N LEU A 57 -6.38 -4.53 -3.27
CA LEU A 57 -5.91 -4.82 -1.92
C LEU A 57 -5.33 -6.24 -1.79
N GLY A 58 -5.84 -7.21 -2.55
CA GLY A 58 -5.40 -8.61 -2.49
C GLY A 58 -3.98 -8.86 -3.02
N THR A 59 -3.36 -7.87 -3.68
CA THR A 59 -1.98 -7.97 -4.18
C THR A 59 -0.97 -7.25 -3.29
N ILE A 60 -1.42 -6.53 -2.26
CA ILE A 60 -0.55 -5.78 -1.37
C ILE A 60 -0.24 -6.65 -0.16
N THR A 61 1.03 -6.96 0.06
CA THR A 61 1.49 -7.61 1.30
C THR A 61 2.06 -6.55 2.23
N TRP A 62 1.99 -6.80 3.54
CA TRP A 62 2.51 -5.91 4.55
C TRP A 62 3.43 -6.66 5.50
N ASN A 63 4.64 -6.13 5.69
CA ASN A 63 5.66 -6.72 6.54
C ASN A 63 6.09 -5.71 7.60
N ALA A 64 6.36 -6.20 8.80
CA ALA A 64 6.84 -5.37 9.89
C ALA A 64 8.30 -4.96 9.62
N ILE A 65 8.65 -3.70 9.94
CA ILE A 65 10.05 -3.30 10.02
C ILE A 65 10.58 -3.75 11.38
N ALA A 66 10.82 -5.06 11.49
CA ALA A 66 11.29 -5.68 12.71
C ALA A 66 12.22 -6.85 12.44
N SER A 67 13.12 -7.12 13.38
CA SER A 67 14.02 -8.28 13.36
C SER A 67 13.67 -9.28 14.47
N THR A 68 13.63 -10.57 14.12
CA THR A 68 13.70 -11.69 15.07
C THR A 68 15.10 -12.32 15.02
N GLU A 69 15.35 -13.38 15.80
CA GLU A 69 16.67 -14.01 15.90
C GLU A 69 17.21 -14.51 14.54
N SER A 70 16.33 -14.90 13.63
CA SER A 70 16.71 -15.47 12.32
C SER A 70 16.34 -14.61 11.12
N VAL A 71 15.59 -13.52 11.30
CA VAL A 71 15.10 -12.68 10.20
C VAL A 71 15.39 -11.22 10.49
N ALA A 72 16.21 -10.59 9.64
CA ALA A 72 16.49 -9.17 9.70
C ALA A 72 15.34 -8.34 9.11
N ALA A 73 15.09 -7.14 9.64
CA ALA A 73 14.07 -6.22 9.12
C ALA A 73 14.25 -5.89 7.64
N ARG A 74 15.51 -5.65 7.21
CA ARG A 74 15.83 -5.38 5.80
C ARG A 74 15.53 -6.55 4.87
N ASP A 75 15.63 -7.78 5.36
CA ASP A 75 15.31 -8.98 4.59
C ASP A 75 13.80 -9.25 4.61
N ASN A 76 13.14 -9.10 5.77
CA ASN A 76 11.69 -9.27 5.94
C ASN A 76 10.87 -8.31 5.05
N THR A 77 11.38 -7.10 4.80
CA THR A 77 10.71 -6.10 3.97
C THR A 77 11.19 -6.08 2.51
N GLY A 78 12.24 -6.87 2.19
CA GLY A 78 12.87 -6.85 0.87
C GLY A 78 13.51 -5.50 0.53
N THR A 79 14.13 -4.85 1.52
CA THR A 79 14.75 -3.51 1.41
C THR A 79 16.27 -3.57 1.62
N ASN A 80 16.93 -4.66 1.21
CA ASN A 80 18.37 -4.78 1.37
C ASN A 80 19.13 -3.61 0.69
N PRO A 81 20.07 -2.92 1.38
CA PRO A 81 20.75 -1.72 0.88
C PRO A 81 21.53 -1.90 -0.42
N SER A 82 21.92 -3.14 -0.73
CA SER A 82 22.64 -3.48 -1.97
C SER A 82 21.78 -3.39 -3.23
N SER A 83 20.44 -3.40 -3.09
CA SER A 83 19.50 -3.19 -4.18
C SER A 83 19.13 -1.72 -4.29
N ALA A 84 19.04 -1.20 -5.51
CA ALA A 84 18.58 0.17 -5.75
C ALA A 84 17.17 0.44 -5.22
N GLY A 85 16.35 -0.60 -5.02
CA GLY A 85 15.00 -0.46 -4.44
C GLY A 85 14.09 0.50 -5.20
N VAL A 86 13.08 1.00 -4.49
CA VAL A 86 12.14 2.04 -4.95
C VAL A 86 11.97 3.08 -3.84
N PRO A 87 11.51 4.31 -4.14
CA PRO A 87 11.25 5.28 -3.09
C PRO A 87 10.17 4.81 -2.11
N ILE A 88 10.34 5.18 -0.84
CA ILE A 88 9.44 4.79 0.25
C ILE A 88 8.75 6.05 0.74
N TYR A 89 7.42 5.99 0.84
CA TYR A 89 6.58 7.09 1.23
C TYR A 89 5.73 6.73 2.44
N LEU A 90 5.49 7.74 3.27
CA LEU A 90 4.49 7.69 4.31
C LEU A 90 3.11 7.65 3.64
N ILE A 91 2.12 7.04 4.31
CA ILE A 91 0.74 6.92 3.81
C ILE A 91 0.01 8.25 3.56
N ASP A 92 0.60 9.38 3.98
CA ASP A 92 0.12 10.71 3.66
C ASP A 92 0.71 11.31 2.37
N GLY A 93 1.72 10.66 1.77
CA GLY A 93 2.38 11.03 0.52
C GLY A 93 3.76 11.67 0.71
N ASN A 94 4.21 11.89 1.95
CA ASN A 94 5.55 12.42 2.19
C ASN A 94 6.63 11.36 1.97
N ARG A 95 7.74 11.74 1.32
CA ARG A 95 8.85 10.81 1.05
C ARG A 95 9.65 10.56 2.33
N VAL A 96 9.79 9.29 2.70
CA VAL A 96 10.56 8.83 3.86
C VAL A 96 11.99 8.50 3.46
N ALA A 97 12.18 7.82 2.33
CA ALA A 97 13.49 7.49 1.80
C ALA A 97 13.44 7.43 0.27
N ASN A 98 14.55 7.76 -0.38
CA ASN A 98 14.73 7.74 -1.82
C ASN A 98 14.88 6.31 -2.37
N ASN A 99 15.41 5.40 -1.56
CA ASN A 99 15.61 4.00 -1.90
C ASN A 99 15.94 3.15 -0.65
N ASN A 100 16.29 1.88 -0.86
CA ASN A 100 16.69 0.96 0.20
C ASN A 100 17.97 1.38 0.94
N ALA A 101 18.97 1.91 0.24
CA ALA A 101 20.22 2.33 0.88
C ALA A 101 19.98 3.53 1.79
N ASP A 102 19.21 4.51 1.31
CA ASP A 102 18.79 5.70 2.05
C ASP A 102 17.96 5.34 3.29
N LEU A 103 17.06 4.35 3.20
CA LEU A 103 16.29 3.89 4.37
C LEU A 103 17.19 3.44 5.54
N TRP A 104 18.31 2.79 5.23
CA TRP A 104 19.16 2.10 6.21
C TRP A 104 20.51 2.81 6.48
N ASP A 105 20.70 4.03 5.99
CA ASP A 105 21.95 4.79 6.20
C ASP A 105 22.04 5.46 7.57
N GLY A 106 20.92 5.43 8.32
CA GLY A 106 20.78 5.97 9.65
C GLY A 106 19.99 7.26 9.75
N THR A 107 19.53 7.82 8.64
CA THR A 107 18.55 8.91 8.64
C THR A 107 17.40 8.62 7.69
N ILE A 108 16.28 9.29 7.88
CA ILE A 108 15.15 9.29 6.96
C ILE A 108 14.71 10.73 6.74
N ASN A 109 14.07 11.03 5.62
CA ASN A 109 13.71 12.41 5.27
C ASN A 109 12.64 12.97 6.21
N VAL A 110 11.65 12.14 6.55
CA VAL A 110 10.54 12.50 7.46
C VAL A 110 10.28 11.35 8.44
N PRO A 111 9.80 11.64 9.67
CA PRO A 111 9.44 10.59 10.62
C PRO A 111 8.29 9.70 10.14
N ILE A 112 8.33 8.42 10.50
CA ILE A 112 7.23 7.47 10.24
C ILE A 112 6.20 7.57 11.36
N ASN A 113 5.41 8.65 11.35
CA ASN A 113 4.50 8.98 12.45
C ASN A 113 3.01 8.93 12.09
N ARG A 114 2.63 8.42 10.93
CA ARG A 114 1.22 8.34 10.50
C ARG A 114 0.65 6.95 10.67
N THR A 115 -0.60 6.89 11.14
CA THR A 115 -1.29 5.62 11.38
C THR A 115 -2.29 5.26 10.28
N PRO A 116 -2.59 3.96 10.05
CA PRO A 116 -3.55 3.52 9.03
C PRO A 116 -4.97 4.06 9.22
N SER A 117 -5.36 4.41 10.45
CA SER A 117 -6.67 5.00 10.75
C SER A 117 -6.71 6.53 10.60
N ASP A 118 -5.63 7.15 10.11
CA ASP A 118 -5.47 8.60 9.97
C ASP A 118 -5.70 9.37 11.28
N LEU A 119 -5.16 8.88 12.39
CA LEU A 119 -5.21 9.56 13.70
C LEU A 119 -4.28 10.78 13.79
N GLY A 120 -3.76 11.27 12.66
CA GLY A 120 -2.71 12.28 12.59
C GLY A 120 -1.32 11.74 12.89
N SER A 121 -0.38 12.66 13.14
CA SER A 121 1.01 12.32 13.51
C SER A 121 1.11 11.93 14.98
N ILE A 122 1.79 10.82 15.26
CA ILE A 122 2.00 10.30 16.62
C ILE A 122 3.48 10.20 16.99
N SER A 123 3.78 10.46 18.27
CA SER A 123 5.09 10.14 18.87
C SER A 123 4.91 8.93 19.78
N SER A 124 5.70 7.89 19.53
CA SER A 124 5.59 6.63 20.25
C SER A 124 6.86 5.81 20.11
N ASN A 125 7.13 5.00 21.13
CA ASN A 125 8.09 3.92 20.99
C ASN A 125 7.54 2.87 20.02
N VAL A 126 8.43 2.34 19.20
CA VAL A 126 8.13 1.31 18.22
C VAL A 126 9.08 0.14 18.37
N TRP A 127 8.58 -1.08 18.30
CA TRP A 127 9.43 -2.26 18.24
C TRP A 127 10.15 -2.34 16.89
N THR A 128 11.44 -2.63 16.96
CA THR A 128 12.26 -2.81 15.77
C THR A 128 13.14 -4.04 15.92
N GLY A 129 13.78 -4.25 17.06
CA GLY A 129 14.73 -5.35 17.23
C GLY A 129 15.95 -5.26 16.29
N SER A 130 16.15 -4.12 15.63
CA SER A 130 17.10 -3.98 14.53
C SER A 130 18.28 -3.07 14.89
N ASN A 131 19.40 -3.24 14.20
CA ASN A 131 20.42 -2.21 14.09
C ASN A 131 19.97 -1.13 13.10
N THR A 132 20.69 0.00 13.10
CA THR A 132 20.42 1.13 12.20
C THR A 132 20.50 0.75 10.72
N ASP A 133 21.32 -0.25 10.37
CA ASP A 133 21.47 -0.77 9.00
C ASP A 133 20.42 -1.83 8.61
N GLY A 134 19.38 -2.01 9.44
CA GLY A 134 18.30 -2.98 9.25
C GLY A 134 18.68 -4.43 9.52
N SER A 135 19.91 -4.70 9.98
CA SER A 135 20.32 -6.03 10.42
C SER A 135 19.73 -6.40 11.80
N ILE A 136 19.92 -7.64 12.21
CA ILE A 136 19.44 -8.14 13.51
C ILE A 136 20.21 -7.46 14.64
N GLY A 137 19.50 -6.74 15.51
CA GLY A 137 20.03 -6.12 16.73
C GLY A 137 19.72 -6.97 17.97
N ILE A 138 19.31 -6.34 19.08
CA ILE A 138 18.66 -7.08 20.16
C ILE A 138 17.24 -7.36 19.70
N ASN A 139 17.05 -8.53 19.13
CA ASN A 139 15.88 -8.94 18.37
C ASN A 139 14.62 -9.11 19.23
N LEU A 140 13.48 -9.14 18.55
CA LEU A 140 12.20 -9.49 19.16
C LEU A 140 12.11 -11.01 19.39
N GLY A 141 11.26 -11.42 20.33
CA GLY A 141 11.09 -12.81 20.75
C GLY A 141 12.26 -13.42 21.52
N GLY A 142 13.31 -12.63 21.81
CA GLY A 142 14.57 -13.15 22.32
C GLY A 142 14.48 -13.92 23.64
N SER A 143 15.36 -14.92 23.79
CA SER A 143 15.53 -15.73 25.01
C SER A 143 16.60 -15.18 25.98
N PHE A 144 17.54 -14.34 25.52
CA PHE A 144 18.75 -13.98 26.28
C PHE A 144 18.62 -12.79 27.25
N THR A 145 17.75 -11.81 26.97
CA THR A 145 17.60 -10.60 27.81
C THR A 145 16.14 -10.28 28.17
N ALA A 146 15.18 -11.06 27.65
CA ALA A 146 13.76 -10.73 27.69
C ALA A 146 13.45 -9.28 27.26
N ALA A 147 14.31 -8.71 26.39
CA ALA A 147 14.26 -7.34 25.92
C ALA A 147 14.54 -7.26 24.42
N GLY A 148 14.07 -6.20 23.78
CA GLY A 148 14.24 -5.94 22.35
C GLY A 148 14.49 -4.46 22.08
N ARG A 149 15.09 -4.13 20.94
CA ARG A 149 15.28 -2.73 20.55
C ARG A 149 13.98 -2.06 20.16
N THR A 150 13.89 -0.80 20.52
CA THR A 150 12.82 0.10 20.11
C THR A 150 13.39 1.35 19.45
N GLY A 151 12.66 1.89 18.47
CA GLY A 151 12.88 3.23 17.91
C GLY A 151 11.80 4.21 18.38
N ASN A 152 11.79 5.40 17.78
CA ASN A 152 10.83 6.47 18.03
C ASN A 152 10.16 6.94 16.72
N SER A 153 8.83 6.83 16.63
CA SER A 153 8.05 7.18 15.44
C SER A 153 8.15 8.65 15.03
N ALA A 154 8.52 9.55 15.95
CA ALA A 154 8.68 10.98 15.69
C ALA A 154 10.10 11.39 15.29
N ALA A 155 11.06 10.46 15.28
CA ALA A 155 12.43 10.74 14.90
C ALA A 155 12.68 10.50 13.41
N ASN A 156 13.66 11.22 12.87
CA ASN A 156 14.16 11.06 11.50
C ASN A 156 15.69 10.87 11.43
N ASN A 157 16.35 10.82 12.58
CA ASN A 157 17.74 10.36 12.71
C ASN A 157 17.74 8.89 13.16
N SER A 158 18.90 8.32 13.49
CA SER A 158 19.05 6.89 13.80
C SER A 158 18.13 6.37 14.91
N THR A 159 17.60 7.24 15.76
CA THR A 159 16.61 6.89 16.79
C THR A 159 15.25 6.47 16.22
N TRP A 160 14.96 6.74 14.94
CA TRP A 160 13.74 6.25 14.28
C TRP A 160 13.63 4.73 14.34
N ILE A 161 14.78 4.04 14.23
CA ILE A 161 14.90 2.58 14.25
C ILE A 161 15.53 2.07 15.56
N PHE A 162 16.48 2.79 16.15
CA PHE A 162 17.08 2.39 17.42
C PHE A 162 17.34 3.57 18.34
N ASP A 163 16.49 3.70 19.35
CA ASP A 163 16.54 4.68 20.43
C ASP A 163 16.87 4.04 21.78
N SER A 164 16.23 2.91 22.09
CA SER A 164 16.34 2.26 23.40
C SER A 164 16.09 0.75 23.32
N ILE A 165 16.06 0.11 24.48
CA ILE A 165 15.77 -1.31 24.68
C ILE A 165 14.62 -1.41 25.69
N SER A 166 13.59 -2.20 25.37
CA SER A 166 12.42 -2.40 26.24
C SER A 166 12.19 -3.88 26.51
N SER A 167 11.57 -4.20 27.66
CA SER A 167 11.22 -5.58 28.01
C SER A 167 10.06 -6.11 27.14
N LEU A 168 10.23 -7.29 26.56
CA LEU A 168 9.36 -7.84 25.50
C LEU A 168 7.94 -8.14 25.96
N GLY A 169 7.73 -8.49 27.23
CA GLY A 169 6.43 -8.96 27.76
C GLY A 169 5.75 -8.01 28.74
N SER A 170 6.42 -6.91 29.15
CA SER A 170 5.86 -5.92 30.09
C SER A 170 5.51 -4.59 29.41
N THR A 171 5.83 -4.46 28.12
CA THR A 171 5.52 -3.29 27.32
C THR A 171 4.86 -3.71 26.02
N SER A 172 4.03 -2.82 25.47
CA SER A 172 3.46 -3.00 24.14
C SER A 172 3.65 -1.72 23.32
N PRO A 173 4.86 -1.46 22.82
CA PRO A 173 5.09 -0.49 21.75
C PRO A 173 4.27 -0.77 20.48
N ARG A 174 4.30 0.20 19.57
CA ARG A 174 3.74 0.08 18.22
C ARG A 174 4.74 -0.61 17.29
N PHE A 175 4.34 -0.88 16.05
CA PHE A 175 5.23 -1.39 15.01
C PHE A 175 5.20 -0.46 13.80
N TYR A 176 6.25 -0.49 12.98
CA TYR A 176 6.13 0.01 11.61
C TYR A 176 5.67 -1.10 10.68
N GLY A 177 4.76 -0.77 9.76
CA GLY A 177 4.36 -1.63 8.65
C GLY A 177 4.83 -1.06 7.32
N MET A 178 5.32 -1.92 6.43
CA MET A 178 5.75 -1.55 5.08
C MET A 178 5.08 -2.45 4.04
N SER A 179 4.62 -1.86 2.94
CA SER A 179 4.00 -2.59 1.84
C SER A 179 5.03 -3.33 0.98
N SER A 180 4.56 -4.31 0.21
CA SER A 180 5.20 -4.71 -1.06
C SER A 180 5.36 -3.50 -1.99
N ILE A 181 6.14 -3.68 -3.06
CA ILE A 181 6.24 -2.65 -4.12
C ILE A 181 4.85 -2.46 -4.73
N LEU A 182 4.40 -1.21 -4.73
CA LEU A 182 3.20 -0.74 -5.40
C LEU A 182 3.59 -0.13 -6.73
N THR A 183 2.72 -0.31 -7.72
CA THR A 183 2.81 0.39 -9.00
C THR A 183 1.65 1.37 -9.09
N VAL A 184 1.92 2.64 -9.39
CA VAL A 184 0.88 3.67 -9.54
C VAL A 184 -0.14 3.18 -10.58
N PRO A 185 -1.43 3.03 -10.21
CA PRO A 185 -2.45 2.56 -11.12
C PRO A 185 -2.58 3.49 -12.33
N GLY A 186 -2.69 2.90 -13.51
CA GLY A 186 -3.08 3.65 -14.71
C GLY A 186 -4.56 3.98 -14.67
N SER A 187 -4.93 5.12 -15.27
CA SER A 187 -6.33 5.35 -15.61
C SER A 187 -6.82 4.16 -16.45
N PRO A 188 -8.03 3.62 -16.19
CA PRO A 188 -8.61 2.65 -17.09
C PRO A 188 -8.67 3.30 -18.47
N VAL A 189 -7.96 2.73 -19.44
CA VAL A 189 -8.14 3.12 -20.83
C VAL A 189 -9.58 2.76 -21.19
N SER A 190 -10.42 3.77 -21.38
CA SER A 190 -11.73 3.55 -21.99
C SER A 190 -11.44 3.08 -23.41
N VAL A 191 -11.54 1.77 -23.65
CA VAL A 191 -11.62 1.25 -25.01
C VAL A 191 -12.86 1.92 -25.60
N PRO A 192 -12.74 2.77 -26.64
CA PRO A 192 -13.92 3.28 -27.30
C PRO A 192 -14.73 2.07 -27.76
N GLU A 193 -16.00 1.99 -27.36
CA GLU A 193 -16.89 1.00 -27.97
C GLU A 193 -16.76 1.16 -29.48
N PRO A 194 -16.56 0.08 -30.25
CA PRO A 194 -16.51 0.21 -31.69
C PRO A 194 -17.80 0.89 -32.11
N SER A 195 -17.68 2.08 -32.69
CA SER A 195 -18.78 2.79 -33.33
C SER A 195 -19.46 1.80 -34.25
N SER A 196 -20.56 1.22 -33.77
CA SER A 196 -21.38 0.29 -34.54
C SER A 196 -22.13 1.18 -35.52
N LEU A 197 -21.41 1.59 -36.57
CA LEU A 197 -21.93 2.40 -37.64
C LEU A 197 -23.01 1.56 -38.33
N LEU A 198 -24.25 1.95 -38.08
CA LEU A 198 -25.50 1.42 -38.62
C LEU A 198 -25.34 0.82 -40.02
N GLY A 199 -25.48 -0.51 -40.14
CA GLY A 199 -25.43 -1.26 -41.39
C GLY A 199 -26.61 -2.22 -41.56
N LEU A 200 -27.78 -1.65 -41.87
CA LEU A 200 -28.79 -2.14 -42.83
C LEU A 200 -29.24 -3.63 -42.77
N ILE A 201 -30.38 -3.92 -42.13
CA ILE A 201 -31.52 -4.66 -42.74
C ILE A 201 -32.84 -4.15 -42.13
N THR A 202 -33.42 -3.11 -42.75
CA THR A 202 -34.85 -2.79 -42.62
C THR A 202 -35.45 -2.79 -44.02
N LEU A 203 -35.75 -3.98 -44.58
CA LEU A 203 -36.71 -4.09 -45.67
C LEU A 203 -37.29 -5.50 -45.74
N GLY A 204 -38.56 -5.63 -45.36
CA GLY A 204 -39.28 -6.90 -45.35
C GLY A 204 -40.78 -6.77 -45.08
N GLY A 205 -41.44 -5.77 -45.68
CA GLY A 205 -42.83 -5.86 -46.15
C GLY A 205 -43.95 -6.04 -45.13
N LEU A 206 -44.35 -4.94 -44.48
CA LEU A 206 -45.71 -4.73 -44.00
C LEU A 206 -46.59 -4.41 -45.24
N MET A 207 -47.45 -5.34 -45.66
CA MET A 207 -48.56 -5.06 -46.58
C MET A 207 -49.87 -5.39 -45.86
N LEU A 208 -50.47 -4.35 -45.26
CA LEU A 208 -51.84 -4.37 -44.75
C LEU A 208 -52.72 -3.58 -45.74
N GLY A 209 -53.85 -4.18 -46.11
CA GLY A 209 -54.61 -3.86 -47.32
C GLY A 209 -55.33 -2.51 -47.35
N SER A 210 -55.86 -2.17 -48.53
CA SER A 210 -57.30 -2.03 -48.81
C SER A 210 -57.54 -1.42 -50.19
N ALA A 211 -58.59 -1.88 -50.85
CA ALA A 211 -59.04 -1.52 -52.18
C ALA A 211 -59.49 -0.05 -52.31
N VAL A 212 -59.29 0.56 -53.50
CA VAL A 212 -60.11 1.68 -54.00
C VAL A 212 -60.27 1.56 -55.52
N ARG A 213 -61.55 1.54 -55.95
CA ARG A 213 -62.06 1.68 -57.33
C ARG A 213 -61.66 3.03 -57.93
N LEU A 214 -61.41 3.09 -59.24
CA LEU A 214 -61.61 4.31 -60.02
C LEU A 214 -62.09 4.01 -61.45
N THR A 215 -63.21 4.65 -61.76
CA THR A 215 -63.90 4.83 -63.03
C THR A 215 -63.24 5.91 -63.90
N GLY A 216 -63.39 5.82 -65.22
CA GLY A 216 -63.18 6.91 -66.20
C GLY A 216 -62.86 6.30 -67.57
N GLY A 217 -63.69 6.41 -68.62
CA GLY A 217 -63.95 7.64 -69.39
C GLY A 217 -62.71 7.92 -70.25
N GLY A 218 -62.66 7.78 -71.58
CA GLY A 218 -63.59 8.15 -72.64
C GLY A 218 -62.85 9.16 -73.55
N SER A 219 -62.78 8.93 -74.87
CA SER A 219 -62.81 9.95 -75.95
C SER A 219 -62.27 9.41 -77.29
N ASP A 220 -63.18 9.34 -78.27
CA ASP A 220 -63.12 9.86 -79.64
C ASP A 220 -61.80 9.83 -80.44
N THR A 221 -61.78 9.02 -81.51
CA THR A 221 -61.85 9.48 -82.92
C THR A 221 -62.45 8.39 -83.79
#